data_AF-A0AAV7REL9-F1
#
_entry.id   AF-A0AAV7REL9-F1
#
_cell.length_a   1.000
_cell.length_b   1.000
_cell.length_c   1.000
_cell.angle_alpha   90.00
_cell.angle_beta   90.00
_cell.angle_gamma   90.00
#
_symmetry.space_group_name_H-M   'P 1'
#
loop_
_entity.id
_entity.type
_entity.pdbx_description
1 polymer ?
#
loop_
_entity_poly.entity_id
_entity_poly.type
_entity_poly.pdbx_seq_one_letter_code
_entity_poly.pdbx_strand_id
1 'polypeptide(L)'
;MITILYKKKGEKEVLKNWRPISLNVDYKILAKTMSNRLKKVIQKIVHPDQTCGIAGRLIADSLALVRDTVEYVKRGKVQGALISLDQEKGFDCISHEFMDQTLRAL
;
A
#
# COMPACT_ATOMS: atom_id res chain seq x y z
N MET A 1 -1.06 18.89 16.06
CA MET A 1 -1.53 17.95 17.10
C MET A 1 -1.39 16.52 16.58
N ILE A 2 -0.71 15.66 17.32
CA ILE A 2 -0.63 14.22 17.07
C ILE A 2 -1.52 13.55 18.12
N THR A 3 -2.43 12.70 17.69
CA THR A 3 -3.32 11.93 18.57
C THR A 3 -3.06 10.45 18.37
N ILE A 4 -3.15 9.65 19.43
CA ILE A 4 -3.02 8.20 19.36
C ILE A 4 -4.40 7.53 19.26
N LEU A 5 -4.54 6.60 18.32
CA LEU A 5 -5.74 5.80 18.14
C LEU A 5 -5.50 4.36 18.57
N TYR A 6 -6.33 3.86 19.48
CA TYR A 6 -6.30 2.46 19.88
C TYR A 6 -6.89 1.57 18.79
N LYS A 7 -6.15 0.53 18.37
CA LYS A 7 -6.57 -0.40 17.30
C LYS A 7 -7.73 -1.33 17.69
N LYS A 8 -8.24 -1.26 18.94
CA LYS A 8 -9.25 -2.18 19.50
C LYS A 8 -8.86 -3.65 19.40
N LYS A 9 -7.55 -3.95 19.48
CA LYS A 9 -7.00 -5.29 19.38
C LYS A 9 -5.87 -5.43 20.40
N GLY A 10 -5.89 -6.50 21.20
CA GLY A 10 -4.87 -6.81 22.22
C GLY A 10 -5.06 -6.04 23.53
N GLU A 11 -4.01 -5.98 24.35
CA GLU A 11 -3.97 -5.23 25.60
C GLU A 11 -3.59 -3.76 25.35
N LYS A 12 -4.13 -2.84 26.16
CA LYS A 12 -3.88 -1.39 26.02
C LYS A 12 -2.46 -0.98 26.40
N GLU A 13 -1.78 -1.78 27.21
CA GLU A 13 -0.42 -1.54 27.69
C GLU A 13 0.63 -1.78 26.59
N VAL A 14 0.28 -2.52 25.54
CA VAL A 14 1.17 -2.80 24.42
C VAL A 14 1.15 -1.63 23.42
N LEU A 15 2.25 -0.88 23.34
CA LEU A 15 2.42 0.27 22.43
C LEU A 15 2.14 -0.06 20.95
N LYS A 16 2.45 -1.29 20.50
CA LYS A 16 2.17 -1.74 19.12
C LYS A 16 0.66 -1.73 18.76
N ASN A 17 -0.22 -1.72 19.77
CA ASN A 17 -1.67 -1.68 19.59
C ASN A 17 -2.23 -0.27 19.39
N TRP A 18 -1.36 0.75 19.37
CA TRP A 18 -1.72 2.14 19.11
C TRP A 18 -1.23 2.58 17.73
N ARG A 19 -1.94 3.53 17.11
CA ARG A 19 -1.52 4.19 15.87
C ARG A 19 -1.40 5.69 16.11
N PRO A 20 -0.24 6.32 15.82
CA PRO A 20 -0.17 7.77 15.81
C PRO A 20 -0.93 8.31 14.59
N ILE A 21 -1.70 9.38 14.79
CA ILE A 21 -2.42 10.09 13.73
C ILE A 21 -2.04 11.56 13.81
N SER A 22 -1.48 12.09 12.71
CA SER A 22 -1.27 13.51 12.56
C SER A 22 -2.57 14.19 12.13
N LEU A 23 -3.00 15.20 12.90
CA LEU A 23 -4.16 16.03 12.60
C LEU A 23 -3.76 17.44 12.14
N ASN A 24 -2.52 17.63 11.68
CA ASN A 24 -2.09 18.91 11.10
C ASN A 24 -2.74 19.11 9.70
N VAL A 25 -3.55 20.17 9.56
CA VAL A 25 -4.30 20.45 8.34
C VAL A 25 -3.38 20.92 7.21
N ASP A 26 -2.45 21.83 7.48
CA ASP A 26 -1.53 22.38 6.48
C ASP A 26 -0.71 21.28 5.81
N TYR A 27 -0.19 20.36 6.63
CA TYR A 27 0.54 19.18 6.15
C TYR A 27 -0.34 18.29 5.27
N LYS A 28 -1.61 18.09 5.63
CA LYS A 28 -2.55 17.29 4.83
C LYS A 28 -2.88 17.95 3.50
N ILE A 29 -3.00 19.29 3.46
CA ILE A 29 -3.22 20.04 2.21
C ILE A 29 -2.02 19.85 1.28
N LEU A 30 -0.80 20.00 1.80
CA LEU A 30 0.43 19.79 1.04
C LEU A 30 0.51 18.34 0.51
N ALA A 31 0.34 17.35 1.39
CA ALA A 31 0.38 15.93 1.02
C ALA A 31 -0.70 15.58 -0.03
N LYS A 32 -1.90 16.16 0.08
CA LYS A 32 -2.97 15.96 -0.89
C LYS A 32 -2.63 16.56 -2.25
N THR A 33 -2.06 17.77 -2.26
CA THR A 33 -1.60 18.43 -3.49
C THR A 33 -0.55 17.57 -4.20
N MET A 34 0.44 17.05 -3.48
CA MET A 34 1.45 16.14 -4.04
C MET A 34 0.82 14.85 -4.58
N SER A 35 -0.08 14.21 -3.81
CA SER A 35 -0.80 13.01 -4.25
C SER A 35 -1.59 13.26 -5.54
N ASN A 36 -2.29 14.38 -5.65
CA ASN A 36 -3.05 14.72 -6.85
C ASN A 36 -2.15 14.94 -8.08
N ARG A 37 -0.93 15.46 -7.90
CA ARG A 37 0.06 15.56 -8.98
C ARG A 37 0.55 14.17 -9.42
N LEU A 38 0.95 13.33 -8.45
CA LEU A 38 1.43 11.98 -8.73
C LEU A 38 0.38 11.09 -9.43
N LYS A 39 -0.90 11.24 -9.07
CA LYS A 39 -2.00 10.50 -9.70
C LYS A 39 -2.04 10.60 -11.23
N LYS A 40 -1.55 11.70 -11.81
CA LYS A 40 -1.53 11.91 -13.27
C LYS A 40 -0.52 11.01 -13.99
N VAL A 41 0.51 10.54 -13.28
CA VAL A 41 1.62 9.77 -13.86
C VAL A 41 1.75 8.37 -13.28
N ILE A 42 1.23 8.13 -12.07
CA ILE A 42 1.44 6.88 -11.32
C ILE A 42 1.05 5.63 -12.12
N GLN A 43 -0.02 5.70 -12.92
CA GLN A 43 -0.48 4.58 -13.74
C GLN A 43 0.53 4.13 -14.81
N LYS A 44 1.43 5.02 -15.24
CA LYS A 44 2.51 4.71 -16.21
C LYS A 44 3.75 4.14 -15.54
N ILE A 45 3.87 4.34 -14.22
CA ILE A 45 5.05 3.99 -13.42
C ILE A 45 4.87 2.62 -12.77
N VAL A 46 3.71 2.38 -12.18
CA VAL A 46 3.46 1.13 -11.44
C VAL A 46 2.98 0.02 -12.37
N HIS A 47 3.34 -1.22 -12.03
CA HIS A 47 2.91 -2.40 -12.76
C HIS A 47 1.37 -2.47 -12.87
N PRO A 48 0.78 -2.97 -13.98
CA PRO A 48 -0.67 -3.11 -14.15
C PRO A 48 -1.37 -3.85 -13.00
N ASP A 49 -0.72 -4.88 -12.45
CA ASP A 49 -1.27 -5.71 -11.36
C ASP A 49 -1.31 -5.01 -9.99
N GLN A 50 -0.63 -3.86 -9.84
CA GLN A 50 -0.70 -3.08 -8.61
C GLN A 50 -2.01 -2.29 -8.58
N THR A 51 -3.03 -2.84 -7.92
CA THR A 51 -4.37 -2.24 -7.88
C THR A 51 -4.51 -1.19 -6.77
N CYS A 52 -3.88 -1.40 -5.62
CA CYS A 52 -4.04 -0.54 -4.44
C CYS A 52 -3.56 0.89 -4.71
N GLY A 53 -4.41 1.87 -4.40
CA GLY A 53 -4.07 3.30 -4.47
C GLY A 53 -4.06 3.89 -5.89
N ILE A 54 -4.42 3.11 -6.91
CA ILE A 54 -4.46 3.57 -8.31
C ILE A 54 -5.91 3.82 -8.73
N ALA A 55 -6.17 5.03 -9.24
CA ALA A 55 -7.51 5.38 -9.72
C ALA A 55 -7.93 4.44 -10.87
N GLY A 56 -9.17 3.95 -10.83
CA GLY A 56 -9.72 3.07 -11.85
C GLY A 56 -9.35 1.58 -11.72
N ARG A 57 -8.51 1.20 -10.74
CA ARG A 57 -8.24 -0.21 -10.42
C ARG A 57 -8.99 -0.62 -9.16
N LEU A 58 -9.57 -1.81 -9.16
CA LEU A 58 -10.40 -2.33 -8.08
C LEU A 58 -9.70 -3.48 -7.35
N ILE A 59 -10.03 -3.67 -6.08
CA ILE A 59 -9.56 -4.84 -5.32
C ILE A 59 -10.04 -6.16 -5.94
N ALA A 60 -11.18 -6.12 -6.63
CA ALA A 60 -11.72 -7.26 -7.37
C ALA A 60 -10.78 -7.74 -8.49
N ASP A 61 -10.01 -6.83 -9.10
CA ASP A 61 -9.07 -7.18 -10.17
C ASP A 61 -7.93 -8.07 -9.63
N SER A 62 -7.39 -7.72 -8.45
CA SER A 62 -6.37 -8.56 -7.79
C SER A 62 -6.94 -9.91 -7.34
N LEU A 63 -8.19 -9.96 -6.88
CA LEU A 63 -8.84 -11.21 -6.51
C LEU A 63 -9.07 -12.11 -7.72
N ALA A 64 -9.51 -11.54 -8.85
CA ALA A 64 -9.68 -12.24 -10.10
C ALA A 64 -8.35 -12.81 -10.61
N LEU A 65 -7.28 -11.99 -10.61
CA LEU A 65 -5.94 -12.43 -11.00
C LEU A 65 -5.47 -13.65 -10.19
N VAL A 66 -5.60 -13.62 -8.86
CA VAL A 66 -5.21 -14.74 -7.99
C VAL A 66 -6.06 -15.98 -8.30
N ARG A 67 -7.39 -15.82 -8.42
CA ARG A 67 -8.31 -16.91 -8.72
C ARG A 67 -7.96 -17.59 -10.05
N ASP A 68 -7.76 -16.80 -11.10
CA ASP A 68 -7.50 -17.29 -12.44
C ASP A 68 -6.12 -17.95 -12.53
N THR A 69 -5.12 -17.40 -11.82
CA THR A 69 -3.79 -18.01 -11.71
C THR A 69 -3.86 -19.39 -11.04
N VAL A 70 -4.60 -19.50 -9.93
CA VAL A 70 -4.78 -20.80 -9.23
C VAL A 70 -5.50 -21.80 -10.12
N GLU A 71 -6.53 -21.38 -10.85
CA GLU A 71 -7.27 -22.25 -11.76
C GLU A 71 -6.39 -22.71 -12.94
N TYR A 72 -5.58 -21.81 -13.49
CA TYR A 72 -4.63 -22.12 -14.56
C TYR A 72 -3.62 -23.20 -14.13
N VAL A 73 -3.01 -23.04 -12.96
CA VAL A 73 -2.06 -24.02 -12.39
C VAL A 73 -2.73 -25.39 -12.20
N LYS A 74 -3.96 -25.41 -11.68
CA LYS A 74 -4.74 -26.66 -11.49
C LYS A 74 -5.05 -27.36 -12.81
N ARG A 75 -5.51 -26.62 -13.83
CA ARG A 75 -5.85 -27.18 -15.15
C ARG A 75 -4.63 -27.66 -15.92
N GLY A 76 -3.55 -26.88 -15.88
CA GLY A 76 -2.29 -27.21 -16.55
C GLY A 76 -1.51 -28.35 -15.89
N LYS A 77 -1.95 -28.84 -14.73
CA LYS A 77 -1.19 -29.79 -13.87
C LYS A 77 0.25 -29.33 -13.61
N VAL A 78 0.44 -28.02 -13.53
CA VAL A 78 1.74 -27.40 -13.24
C VAL A 78 1.87 -27.29 -11.73
N GLN A 79 3.08 -27.48 -11.19
CA GLN A 79 3.33 -27.19 -9.78
C GLN A 79 3.44 -25.67 -9.59
N GLY A 80 2.75 -25.14 -8.61
CA GLY A 80 2.80 -23.71 -8.27
C GLY A 80 2.79 -23.51 -6.76
N ALA A 81 3.34 -22.38 -6.33
CA ALA A 81 3.32 -21.95 -4.93
C ALA A 81 2.69 -20.56 -4.84
N LEU A 82 1.85 -20.35 -3.83
CA LEU A 82 1.31 -19.03 -3.50
C LEU A 82 2.09 -18.48 -2.30
N ILE A 83 2.69 -17.31 -2.47
CA ILE A 83 3.44 -16.63 -1.41
C ILE A 83 2.63 -15.41 -1.00
N SER A 84 2.28 -15.34 0.29
CA SER A 84 1.64 -14.17 0.89
C SER A 84 2.68 -13.41 1.70
N LEU A 85 2.93 -12.15 1.34
CA LEU A 85 3.89 -11.26 2.00
C LEU A 85 3.15 -10.06 2.59
N ASP A 86 3.47 -9.71 3.83
CA ASP A 86 2.98 -8.50 4.49
C ASP A 86 4.15 -7.72 5.09
N GLN A 87 4.10 -6.40 4.99
CA GLN A 87 5.18 -5.53 5.48
C GLN A 87 4.82 -4.94 6.83
N GLU A 88 5.61 -5.24 7.87
CA GLU A 88 5.44 -4.59 9.18
C GLU A 88 5.75 -3.09 9.06
N LYS A 89 4.77 -2.26 9.44
CA LYS A 89 4.92 -0.78 9.44
C LYS A 89 5.41 -0.21 8.10
N GLY A 90 4.86 -0.71 6.99
CA GLY A 90 5.30 -0.33 5.64
C GLY A 90 5.32 1.18 5.33
N PHE A 91 4.62 2.03 6.09
CA PHE A 91 4.71 3.49 5.95
C PHE A 91 5.76 4.14 6.86
N ASP A 92 6.01 3.58 8.03
CA ASP A 92 6.93 4.16 9.03
C ASP A 92 8.38 3.74 8.78
N CYS A 93 8.60 2.64 8.05
CA CYS A 93 9.91 2.04 7.81
C CYS A 93 10.52 2.39 6.43
N ILE A 94 9.95 3.35 5.70
CA ILE A 94 10.46 3.76 4.39
C ILE A 94 11.70 4.65 4.56
N SER A 95 12.79 4.32 3.87
CA SER A 95 13.94 5.22 3.77
C SER A 95 13.58 6.46 2.95
N HIS A 96 13.71 7.64 3.56
CA HIS A 96 13.49 8.92 2.89
C HIS A 96 14.48 9.15 1.74
N GLU A 97 15.71 8.68 1.88
CA GLU A 97 16.73 8.76 0.83
C GLU A 97 16.31 7.93 -0.39
N PHE A 98 15.85 6.69 -0.17
CA PHE A 98 15.35 5.84 -1.23
C PHE A 98 14.16 6.47 -1.95
N MET A 99 13.23 7.08 -1.19
CA MET A 99 12.08 7.76 -1.77
C MET A 99 12.49 8.96 -2.63
N ASP A 100 13.43 9.79 -2.18
CA ASP A 100 13.92 10.94 -2.96
C ASP A 100 14.62 10.49 -4.26
N GLN A 101 15.49 9.47 -4.16
CA GLN A 101 16.15 8.89 -5.33
C GLN A 101 15.13 8.33 -6.34
N THR A 102 14.12 7.59 -5.86
CA THR A 102 13.05 7.04 -6.71
C THR A 102 12.28 8.16 -7.40
N LEU A 103 11.94 9.24 -6.69
CA LEU A 103 11.19 10.36 -7.26
C LEU A 103 12.00 11.17 -8.29
N ARG A 104 13.33 11.22 -8.16
CA ARG A 104 14.23 11.87 -9.13
C ARG A 104 14.48 11.04 -10.38
N ALA A 105 14.35 9.72 -10.29
CA ALA A 105 14.50 8.80 -11.42
C ALA A 105 13.25 8.72 -12.32
N LEU A 106 12.15 9.35 -11.90
CA LEU A 106 10.90 9.49 -12.65
C LEU A 106 10.91 10.69 -13.59
#